data_AF-A0A950TAC2-F1
#
_entry.id   AF-A0A950TAC2-F1
#
_cell.length_a   1.000
_cell.length_b   1.000
_cell.length_c   1.000
_cell.angle_alpha   90.00
_cell.angle_beta   90.00
_cell.angle_gamma   90.00
#
_symmetry.space_group_name_H-M   'P 1'
#
loop_
_entity.id
_entity.type
_entity.pdbx_description
1 polymer ?
#
loop_
_entity_poly.entity_id
_entity_poly.type
_entity_poly.pdbx_seq_one_letter_code
_entity_poly.pdbx_strand_id
1 'polypeptide(L)' 'MMLLALDISNTNIKFGLYNSATMKRHWVVSTARQRTTDEYAMVLSDLMRHAGHDFAD' A
#
# COMPACT_ATOMS: atom_id res chain seq x y z
N MET A 1 -10.13 13.88 1.90
CA MET A 1 -10.30 12.43 2.13
C MET A 1 -9.23 11.70 1.35
N MET A 2 -8.55 10.73 1.96
CA MET A 2 -7.57 9.91 1.26
C MET A 2 -8.15 8.52 0.97
N LEU A 3 -7.80 7.95 -0.17
CA LEU A 3 -8.21 6.62 -0.59
C LEU A 3 -6.96 5.80 -0.92
N LEU A 4 -6.88 4.61 -0.34
CA LEU A 4 -5.85 3.63 -0.70
C LEU A 4 -6.48 2.57 -1.60
N ALA A 5 -5.99 2.45 -2.82
CA ALA A 5 -6.39 1.43 -3.78
C ALA A 5 -5.30 0.36 -3.88
N LEU A 6 -5.72 -0.91 -3.96
CA LEU A 6 -4.85 -2.05 -4.12
C LEU A 6 -5.23 -2.80 -5.40
N ASP A 7 -4.25 -3.07 -6.26
CA ASP A 7 -4.37 -3.96 -7.42
C ASP A 7 -3.44 -5.16 -7.18
N ILE A 8 -4.02 -6.34 -6.98
CA ILE A 8 -3.32 -7.57 -6.59
C ILE A 8 -3.28 -8.52 -7.79
N SER A 9 -2.07 -8.85 -8.24
CA SER A 9 -1.81 -9.84 -9.29
C SER A 9 -0.89 -10.96 -8.81
N ASN A 10 -0.69 -11.98 -9.64
CA ASN A 10 0.20 -13.11 -9.30
C ASN A 10 1.66 -12.69 -9.06
N THR A 11 2.12 -11.61 -9.70
CA THR A 11 3.52 -11.19 -9.65
C THR A 11 3.72 -9.98 -8.77
N ASN A 12 2.80 -9.02 -8.81
CA ASN A 12 2.93 -7.75 -8.11
C ASN A 12 1.61 -7.33 -7.46
N ILE A 13 1.74 -6.68 -6.31
CA ILE A 13 0.71 -5.89 -5.64
C ILE A 13 1.07 -4.42 -5.85
N LYS A 14 0.12 -3.67 -6.38
CA LYS A 14 0.24 -2.23 -6.57
C LYS A 14 -0.59 -1.51 -5.53
N PHE A 15 0.02 -0.55 -4.85
CA PHE A 15 -0.64 0.34 -3.90
C PHE A 15 -0.72 1.73 -4.53
N GLY A 16 -1.90 2.34 -4.52
CA GLY A 16 -2.13 3.69 -5.00
C GLY A 16 -2.80 4.53 -3.93
N LEU A 17 -2.13 5.60 -3.49
CA LEU A 17 -2.69 6.55 -2.53
C LEU A 17 -3.23 7.77 -3.27
N TYR A 18 -4.51 8.03 -3.13
CA TYR A 18 -5.23 9.09 -3.81
C TYR A 18 -5.76 10.12 -2.82
N ASN A 19 -5.75 11.39 -3.23
CA ASN A 19 -6.52 12.45 -2.59
C ASN A 19 -7.54 12.94 -3.62
N SER A 20 -8.81 12.61 -3.37
CA SER A 20 -9.89 12.77 -4.36
C SER A 20 -9.53 12.05 -5.67
N ALA A 21 -9.46 12.77 -6.80
CA ALA A 21 -9.11 12.20 -8.11
C ALA A 21 -7.60 12.21 -8.42
N THR A 22 -6.75 12.71 -7.51
CA THR A 22 -5.31 12.87 -7.77
C THR A 22 -4.52 11.78 -7.06
N MET A 23 -3.73 11.01 -7.83
CA MET A 23 -2.76 10.07 -7.28
C MET A 23 -1.59 10.84 -6.63
N LYS A 24 -1.33 10.56 -5.36
CA LYS A 24 -0.27 11.19 -4.55
C LYS A 24 0.97 10.32 -4.43
N ARG A 25 0.78 9.01 -4.29
CA ARG A 25 1.86 8.01 -4.19
C ARG A 25 1.46 6.72 -4.87
N HIS A 26 2.46 5.98 -5.33
CA HIS A 26 2.32 4.68 -5.94
C HIS A 26 3.49 3.80 -5.54
N TRP A 27 3.19 2.56 -5.16
CA TRP A 27 4.20 1.55 -4.83
C TRP A 27 3.86 0.23 -5.49
N VAL A 28 4.90 -0.54 -5.77
CA VAL A 28 4.80 -1.90 -6.29
C VAL A 28 5.60 -2.81 -5.37
N VAL A 29 4.96 -3.88 -4.90
CA VAL A 29 5.58 -4.90 -4.07
C VAL A 29 5.36 -6.24 -4.75
N SER A 30 6.38 -7.08 -4.82
CA SER A 30 6.21 -8.43 -5.37
C SER A 30 5.21 -9.23 -4.54
N THR A 31 4.34 -9.97 -5.22
CA THR A 31 3.40 -10.89 -4.60
C THR A 31 4.19 -12.07 -4.03
N ALA A 32 4.12 -12.25 -2.71
CA ALA A 32 4.80 -13.33 -2.01
C ALA A 32 3.77 -14.21 -1.29
N ARG A 33 3.56 -15.43 -1.79
CA ARG A 33 2.50 -16.32 -1.27
C ARG A 33 2.78 -16.80 0.16
N GLN A 34 4.04 -16.83 0.55
CA GLN A 34 4.50 -17.18 1.89
C GLN A 34 4.37 -16.05 2.91
N ARG A 35 4.07 -14.81 2.49
CA ARG A 35 3.89 -13.71 3.44
C ARG A 35 2.55 -13.82 4.16
N THR A 36 2.59 -13.63 5.46
CA THR A 36 1.46 -13.49 6.36
C THR A 36 0.80 -12.12 6.21
N THR A 37 -0.42 -12.00 6.73
CA THR A 37 -1.15 -10.73 6.79
C THR A 37 -0.36 -9.66 7.53
N ASP A 38 0.26 -10.01 8.67
CA ASP A 38 1.03 -9.07 9.49
C ASP A 38 2.27 -8.55 8.76
N GLU A 39 2.96 -9.41 8.00
CA GLU A 39 4.09 -8.97 7.16
C GLU A 39 3.65 -7.99 6.07
N TYR A 40 2.49 -8.21 5.44
CA TYR A 40 1.94 -7.23 4.50
C TYR A 40 1.54 -5.92 5.18
N ALA A 41 0.97 -5.99 6.39
CA ALA A 41 0.63 -4.81 7.17
C ALA A 41 1.86 -3.99 7.55
N MET A 42 2.96 -4.64 7.94
CA MET A 42 4.24 -3.97 8.19
C MET A 42 4.79 -3.28 6.95
N VAL A 43 4.84 -3.99 5.81
CA VAL A 43 5.31 -3.41 4.53
C VAL A 43 4.47 -2.19 4.17
N LEU A 44 3.15 -2.30 4.24
CA LEU A 44 2.26 -1.18 3.91
C LEU A 44 2.41 -0.01 4.90
N SER A 45 2.56 -0.30 6.19
CA SER A 45 2.77 0.72 7.23
C SER A 45 4.07 1.49 7.01
N ASP A 46 5.15 0.80 6.66
CA ASP A 46 6.43 1.44 6.36
C ASP A 46 6.35 2.32 5.09
N LEU A 47 5.66 1.84 4.04
CA LEU A 47 5.42 2.63 2.82
C LEU A 47 4.62 3.90 3.11
N MET A 48 3.57 3.80 3.92
CA MET A 48 2.73 4.93 4.32
C MET A 48 3.52 5.93 5.18
N ARG A 49 4.26 5.45 6.19
CA ARG A 49 5.13 6.28 7.04
C ARG A 49 6.17 7.04 6.22
N HIS A 50 6.79 6.37 5.25
CA HIS A 50 7.75 7.01 4.36
C HIS A 50 7.11 8.10 3.48
N ALA A 51 5.81 7.99 3.19
CA ALA A 51 5.05 9.05 2.53
C ALA A 51 4.52 10.14 3.49
N GLY A 52 4.81 10.06 4.79
CA GLY A 52 4.33 11.00 5.80
C GLY A 52 2.88 10.76 6.23
N HIS A 53 2.40 9.52 6.10
CA HIS A 53 1.06 9.12 6.49
C HIS A 53 1.13 7.98 7.50
N ASP A 54 0.32 8.05 8.55
CA ASP A 54 0.11 6.95 9.49
C ASP A 54 -1.31 6.42 9.34
N PHE A 55 -1.49 5.14 9.66
CA PHE A 55 -2.82 4.60 9.88
C PHE A 55 -3.39 5.23 11.16
N ALA A 56 -4.60 5.78 11.07
CA ALA A 56 -5.36 6.16 12.25
C ALA A 56 -6.06 4.91 12.79
N ASP A 57 -6.07 4.75 14.12
CA ASP A 57 -6.87 3.73 14.83
C ASP A 57 -8.38 3.92 14.61
#